data_AF-D3T816-F1
#
_entry.id   AF-D3T816-F1
#
_cell.length_a   1.000
_cell.length_b   1.000
_cell.length_c   1.000
_cell.angle_alpha   90.00
_cell.angle_beta   90.00
_cell.angle_gamma   90.00
#
_symmetry.space_group_name_H-M   'P 1'
#
loop_
_entity.id
_entity.type
_entity.pdbx_description
1 polymer ?
#
loop_
_entity_poly.entity_id
_entity_poly.type
_entity_poly.pdbx_seq_one_letter_code
_entity_poly.pdbx_strand_id
1 'polypeptide(L)'
;MVRVDKAMKNERILEVLIVVLIIPLVSLLAGYFVSKDIIVPNISKTNDSNNFKEMVVKGVDLFEIILGSYSDFETAKYQEDLMRMKRVYSFVSKYSDKYLLIGGIFLDKEQAALFSSSLKSQGISSEVYLKRGPSLRIEYDKKLTSNMDDFTSKLQDFKQILDYIATLSYKAYDGKLKRQELEELKRKIDSFKSGNEDFGKKEMTALVQKTTDIVDKITTDIEKIEISAALEDGNTFSLLQKSLWESCEEYNAFLKTIAVQNQ
;
A
#
# COMPACT_ATOMS: atom_id res chain seq x y z
N MET A 1 9.43 12.62 79.52
CA MET A 1 9.05 13.29 78.25
C MET A 1 9.78 12.58 77.12
N VAL A 2 9.19 11.54 76.55
CA VAL A 2 9.84 10.69 75.55
C VAL A 2 9.58 11.29 74.17
N ARG A 3 10.63 11.80 73.51
CA ARG A 3 10.58 12.17 72.10
C ARG A 3 10.50 10.88 71.29
N VAL A 4 9.30 10.55 70.82
CA VAL A 4 9.11 9.51 69.80
C VAL A 4 9.46 10.16 68.46
N ASP A 5 10.54 9.68 67.86
CA ASP A 5 11.04 10.14 66.57
C ASP A 5 9.96 10.05 65.49
N LYS A 6 9.67 11.20 64.87
CA LYS A 6 8.72 11.34 63.76
C LYS A 6 9.11 10.48 62.53
N ALA A 7 10.37 10.08 62.41
CA ALA A 7 10.90 9.30 61.28
C ALA A 7 10.38 7.85 61.26
N MET A 8 10.41 7.14 62.40
CA MET A 8 9.92 5.74 62.50
C MET A 8 8.42 5.60 62.23
N LYS A 9 7.64 6.67 62.47
CA LYS A 9 6.19 6.67 62.22
C LYS A 9 5.86 6.73 60.72
N ASN A 10 6.70 7.40 59.93
CA ASN A 10 6.53 7.51 58.49
C ASN A 10 6.91 6.20 57.76
N GLU A 11 7.95 5.49 58.21
CA GLU A 11 8.31 4.18 57.62
C GLU A 11 7.22 3.13 57.81
N ARG A 12 6.63 3.04 59.02
CA ARG A 12 5.50 2.13 59.27
C ARG A 12 4.25 2.49 58.49
N ILE A 13 3.97 3.78 58.30
CA ILE A 13 2.82 4.22 57.48
C ILE A 13 3.08 3.91 55.99
N LEU A 14 4.31 4.06 55.52
CA LEU A 14 4.71 3.73 54.15
C LEU A 14 4.63 2.22 53.88
N GLU A 15 5.09 1.37 54.81
CA GLU A 15 4.94 -0.09 54.71
C GLU A 15 3.47 -0.51 54.67
N VAL A 16 2.62 0.08 55.52
CA VAL A 16 1.17 -0.20 55.50
C VAL A 16 0.55 0.25 54.18
N LEU A 17 0.98 1.38 53.61
CA LEU A 17 0.47 1.89 52.34
C LEU A 17 0.91 1.02 51.15
N ILE A 18 2.14 0.50 51.16
CA ILE A 18 2.61 -0.48 50.16
C ILE A 18 1.79 -1.77 50.24
N VAL A 19 1.56 -2.30 51.44
CA VAL A 19 0.85 -3.57 51.62
C VAL A 19 -0.65 -3.46 51.30
N VAL A 20 -1.30 -2.35 51.67
CA VAL A 20 -2.76 -2.20 51.52
C VAL A 20 -3.17 -1.64 50.15
N LEU A 21 -2.36 -0.80 49.52
CA LEU A 21 -2.70 -0.20 48.23
C LEU A 21 -1.95 -0.83 47.07
N ILE A 22 -0.63 -0.97 47.18
CA ILE A 22 0.20 -1.37 46.03
C ILE A 22 0.06 -2.87 45.74
N ILE A 23 0.09 -3.73 46.76
CA ILE A 23 -0.02 -5.19 46.54
C ILE A 23 -1.36 -5.57 45.89
N PRO A 24 -2.54 -5.09 46.34
CA PRO A 24 -3.80 -5.41 45.67
C PRO A 24 -3.90 -4.85 44.25
N LEU A 25 -3.34 -3.66 43.99
CA LEU A 25 -3.28 -3.08 42.65
C LEU A 25 -2.39 -3.88 41.70
N VAL A 26 -1.22 -4.34 42.18
CA VAL A 26 -0.32 -5.20 41.42
C VAL A 26 -0.93 -6.58 41.21
N SER A 27 -1.67 -7.13 42.19
CA SER A 27 -2.42 -8.39 42.02
C SER A 27 -3.61 -8.25 41.08
N LEU A 28 -4.31 -7.10 41.06
CA LEU A 28 -5.36 -6.80 40.07
C LEU A 28 -4.78 -6.59 38.68
N LEU A 29 -3.62 -5.93 38.56
CA LEU A 29 -2.91 -5.77 37.29
C LEU A 29 -2.36 -7.10 36.79
N ALA A 30 -1.71 -7.90 37.64
CA ALA A 30 -1.26 -9.24 37.30
C ALA A 30 -2.44 -10.16 36.97
N GLY A 31 -3.53 -10.10 37.73
CA GLY A 31 -4.77 -10.80 37.41
C GLY A 31 -5.40 -10.35 36.10
N TYR A 32 -5.30 -9.05 35.77
CA TYR A 32 -5.76 -8.50 34.49
C TYR A 32 -4.88 -8.93 33.31
N PHE A 33 -3.55 -8.88 33.45
CA PHE A 33 -2.58 -9.38 32.46
C PHE A 33 -2.72 -10.90 32.26
N VAL A 34 -2.82 -11.67 33.34
CA VAL A 34 -3.10 -13.11 33.30
C VAL A 34 -4.48 -13.38 32.71
N SER A 35 -5.52 -12.58 32.99
CA SER A 35 -6.85 -12.77 32.40
C SER A 35 -6.91 -12.43 30.90
N LYS A 36 -6.11 -11.47 30.43
CA LYS A 36 -5.97 -11.18 28.99
C LYS A 36 -5.25 -12.30 28.23
N ASP A 37 -4.36 -13.03 28.90
CA ASP A 37 -3.68 -14.19 28.31
C ASP A 37 -4.40 -15.55 28.59
N ILE A 38 -5.35 -15.61 29.53
CA ILE A 38 -6.02 -16.87 29.95
C ILE A 38 -7.52 -16.95 29.56
N ILE A 39 -8.17 -15.87 29.13
CA ILE A 39 -9.49 -16.00 28.48
C ILE A 39 -9.31 -16.25 26.98
N VAL A 40 -8.71 -17.39 26.65
CA VAL A 40 -9.13 -18.14 25.47
C VAL A 40 -10.46 -18.77 25.87
N PRO A 41 -11.58 -18.49 25.19
CA PRO A 41 -12.79 -19.25 25.45
C PRO A 41 -12.45 -20.72 25.23
N ASN A 42 -12.68 -21.53 26.27
CA ASN A 42 -12.55 -22.99 26.24
C ASN A 42 -13.61 -23.55 25.30
N ILE A 43 -13.39 -23.37 24.00
CA ILE A 43 -14.04 -24.10 22.93
C ILE A 43 -13.31 -25.43 22.89
N SER A 44 -13.97 -26.42 23.48
CA SER A 44 -13.71 -27.85 23.37
C SER A 44 -12.64 -28.26 22.35
N LYS A 45 -11.59 -28.92 22.83
CA LYS A 45 -10.75 -29.79 22.02
C LYS A 45 -11.62 -30.85 21.32
N THR A 46 -11.87 -30.65 20.04
CA THR A 46 -12.05 -31.69 19.03
C THR A 46 -11.67 -31.10 17.67
N ASN A 47 -10.63 -31.68 17.05
CA ASN A 47 -10.32 -31.77 15.62
C ASN A 47 -10.69 -30.58 14.71
N ASP A 48 -9.67 -29.88 14.16
CA ASP A 48 -9.52 -29.58 12.72
C ASP A 48 -8.59 -28.39 12.45
N SER A 49 -7.28 -28.53 12.70
CA SER A 49 -6.29 -27.71 11.97
C SER A 49 -6.29 -28.02 10.46
N ASN A 50 -7.07 -29.03 10.04
CA ASN A 50 -7.25 -29.44 8.67
C ASN A 50 -8.39 -28.71 7.93
N ASN A 51 -9.17 -27.83 8.56
CA ASN A 51 -10.29 -27.15 7.88
C ASN A 51 -9.97 -25.74 7.39
N PHE A 52 -8.82 -25.19 7.75
CA PHE A 52 -8.39 -23.86 7.32
C PHE A 52 -7.30 -23.95 6.25
N LYS A 53 -7.25 -22.95 5.38
CA LYS A 53 -6.21 -22.71 4.39
C LYS A 53 -5.76 -21.25 4.51
N GLU A 54 -4.54 -20.99 4.07
CA GLU A 54 -4.00 -19.64 3.98
C GLU A 54 -3.84 -19.21 2.52
N MET A 55 -4.09 -17.94 2.24
CA MET A 55 -3.64 -17.28 1.02
C MET A 55 -2.76 -16.07 1.36
N VAL A 56 -1.89 -15.68 0.42
CA VAL A 56 -1.09 -14.47 0.52
C VAL A 56 -1.51 -13.50 -0.58
N VAL A 57 -2.13 -12.40 -0.19
CA VAL A 57 -2.43 -11.27 -1.07
C VAL A 57 -1.20 -10.36 -1.07
N LYS A 58 -0.63 -10.11 -2.25
CA LYS A 58 0.51 -9.22 -2.42
C LYS A 58 0.06 -7.86 -2.93
N GLY A 59 0.70 -6.81 -2.42
CA GLY A 59 0.68 -5.48 -2.99
C GLY A 59 1.42 -5.42 -4.33
N VAL A 60 1.51 -4.22 -4.86
CA VAL A 60 2.20 -3.93 -6.11
C VAL A 60 3.62 -3.49 -5.80
N ASP A 61 4.60 -4.20 -6.36
CA ASP A 61 6.01 -3.79 -6.36
C ASP A 61 6.22 -2.70 -7.42
N LEU A 62 6.92 -1.64 -7.06
CA LEU A 62 7.18 -0.50 -7.94
C LEU A 62 8.68 -0.35 -8.18
N PHE A 63 9.07 -0.24 -9.44
CA PHE A 63 10.39 0.21 -9.85
C PHE A 63 10.35 1.73 -10.05
N GLU A 64 10.81 2.47 -9.05
CA GLU A 64 10.84 3.93 -9.03
C GLU A 64 12.14 4.43 -9.65
N ILE A 65 12.05 5.42 -10.55
CA ILE A 65 13.20 6.08 -11.15
C ILE A 65 13.56 7.31 -10.32
N ILE A 66 14.58 7.20 -9.48
CA ILE A 66 14.99 8.28 -8.58
C ILE A 66 15.94 9.21 -9.32
N LEU A 67 15.55 10.48 -9.48
CA LEU A 67 16.36 11.55 -10.09
C LEU A 67 17.16 12.32 -9.03
N GLY A 68 16.71 12.28 -7.77
CA GLY A 68 17.36 12.96 -6.66
C GLY A 68 16.69 12.66 -5.32
N SER A 69 17.42 12.96 -4.24
CA SER A 69 16.95 12.82 -2.85
C SER A 69 17.35 14.07 -2.07
N TYR A 70 16.38 14.69 -1.41
CA TYR A 70 16.51 16.00 -0.78
C TYR A 70 15.99 15.96 0.66
N SER A 71 16.57 16.78 1.54
CA SER A 71 16.16 16.89 2.95
C SER A 71 14.87 17.69 3.16
N ASP A 72 14.54 18.57 2.22
CA ASP A 72 13.39 19.48 2.33
C ASP A 72 12.56 19.50 1.05
N PHE A 73 11.28 19.80 1.21
CA PHE A 73 10.30 19.79 0.13
C PHE A 73 10.55 20.88 -0.90
N GLU A 74 10.93 22.09 -0.47
CA GLU A 74 11.12 23.24 -1.36
C GLU A 74 12.27 23.00 -2.35
N THR A 75 13.38 22.41 -1.89
CA THR A 75 14.49 22.03 -2.76
C THR A 75 14.06 20.93 -3.74
N ALA A 76 13.34 19.91 -3.28
CA ALA A 76 12.82 18.87 -4.17
C ALA A 76 11.87 19.45 -5.22
N LYS A 77 11.03 20.41 -4.84
CA LYS A 77 10.07 21.06 -5.71
C LYS A 77 10.74 21.94 -6.75
N TYR A 78 11.76 22.72 -6.36
CA TYR A 78 12.59 23.47 -7.29
C TYR A 78 13.23 22.57 -8.34
N GLN A 79 13.71 21.38 -7.95
CA GLN A 79 14.31 20.43 -8.86
C GLN A 79 13.28 19.77 -9.80
N GLU A 80 12.06 19.50 -9.31
CA GLU A 80 10.93 19.09 -10.14
C GLU A 80 10.60 20.14 -11.21
N ASP A 81 10.58 21.43 -10.85
CA ASP A 81 10.34 22.52 -11.80
C ASP A 81 11.44 22.61 -12.87
N LEU A 82 12.71 22.39 -12.49
CA LEU A 82 13.82 22.30 -13.45
C LEU A 82 13.68 21.09 -14.39
N MET A 83 13.22 19.94 -13.91
CA MET A 83 12.93 18.78 -14.77
C MET A 83 11.78 19.08 -15.74
N ARG A 84 10.72 19.75 -15.26
CA ARG A 84 9.61 20.18 -16.11
C ARG A 84 10.08 21.13 -17.22
N MET A 85 10.98 22.07 -16.93
CA MET A 85 11.60 22.93 -17.95
C MET A 85 12.39 22.13 -19.00
N LYS A 86 12.99 21.00 -18.60
CA LYS A 86 13.66 20.05 -19.50
C LYS A 86 12.69 19.07 -20.19
N ARG A 87 11.38 19.26 -20.02
CA ARG A 87 10.32 18.35 -20.52
C ARG A 87 10.43 16.92 -19.98
N VAL A 88 10.97 16.78 -18.78
CA VAL A 88 11.10 15.50 -18.08
C VAL A 88 10.00 15.45 -17.04
N TYR A 89 9.11 14.48 -17.16
CA TYR A 89 8.12 14.22 -16.13
C TYR A 89 8.81 13.84 -14.83
N SER A 90 8.35 14.42 -13.73
CA SER A 90 8.76 14.02 -12.40
C SER A 90 7.73 14.47 -11.37
N PHE A 91 7.78 13.87 -10.19
CA PHE A 91 6.98 14.28 -9.03
C PHE A 91 7.78 14.06 -7.74
N VAL A 92 7.43 14.82 -6.70
CA VAL A 92 8.05 14.70 -5.38
C VAL A 92 7.23 13.77 -4.50
N SER A 93 7.89 12.79 -3.88
CA SER A 93 7.29 11.87 -2.92
C SER A 93 8.07 11.89 -1.61
N LYS A 94 7.36 11.90 -0.48
CA LYS A 94 8.00 11.84 0.85
C LYS A 94 8.37 10.39 1.17
N TYR A 95 9.64 10.16 1.50
CA TYR A 95 10.15 8.86 1.93
C TYR A 95 10.92 9.04 3.25
N SER A 96 10.30 8.64 4.35
CA SER A 96 10.84 8.84 5.70
C SER A 96 11.12 10.33 5.99
N ASP A 97 12.38 10.68 6.23
CA ASP A 97 12.95 11.99 6.54
C ASP A 97 13.40 12.74 5.28
N LYS A 98 13.19 12.17 4.09
CA LYS A 98 13.63 12.73 2.81
C LYS A 98 12.48 12.90 1.82
N TYR A 99 12.75 13.69 0.80
CA TYR A 99 11.90 13.91 -0.36
C TYR A 99 12.61 13.38 -1.60
N LEU A 100 12.00 12.39 -2.24
CA LEU A 100 12.51 11.77 -3.47
C LEU A 100 11.90 12.49 -4.67
N LEU A 101 12.74 12.87 -5.62
CA LEU A 101 12.30 13.29 -6.94
C LEU A 101 12.24 12.07 -7.85
N ILE A 102 11.03 11.66 -8.21
CA ILE A 102 10.77 10.45 -8.99
C ILE A 102 10.45 10.85 -10.42
N GLY A 103 11.19 10.32 -11.39
CA GLY A 103 11.02 10.59 -12.83
C GLY A 103 10.05 9.64 -13.56
N GLY A 104 9.60 8.60 -12.86
CA GLY A 104 8.68 7.61 -13.38
C GLY A 104 8.62 6.38 -12.48
N ILE A 105 7.57 5.61 -12.64
CA ILE A 105 7.35 4.33 -11.97
C ILE A 105 6.97 3.27 -13.01
N PHE A 106 7.48 2.05 -12.80
CA PHE A 106 7.23 0.92 -13.69
C PHE A 106 6.96 -0.33 -12.88
N LEU A 107 6.17 -1.25 -13.45
CA LEU A 107 5.90 -2.57 -12.86
C LEU A 107 6.84 -3.65 -13.42
N ASP A 108 7.58 -3.33 -14.48
CA ASP A 108 8.58 -4.17 -15.09
C ASP A 108 9.99 -3.58 -14.91
N LYS A 109 10.93 -4.45 -14.50
CA LYS A 109 12.31 -4.05 -14.21
C LYS A 109 13.06 -3.61 -15.47
N GLU A 110 12.80 -4.28 -16.59
CA GLU A 110 13.48 -3.99 -17.85
C GLU A 110 13.03 -2.63 -18.40
N GLN A 111 11.73 -2.34 -18.38
CA GLN A 111 11.18 -1.02 -18.72
C GLN A 111 11.79 0.09 -17.86
N ALA A 112 11.89 -0.12 -16.54
CA ALA A 112 12.54 0.82 -15.63
C ALA A 112 14.01 1.07 -15.98
N ALA A 113 14.75 0.00 -16.28
CA ALA A 113 16.17 0.07 -16.64
C ALA A 113 16.40 0.78 -17.99
N LEU A 114 15.55 0.51 -18.98
CA LEU A 114 15.58 1.17 -20.29
C LEU A 114 15.27 2.66 -20.17
N PHE A 115 14.23 3.02 -19.41
CA PHE A 115 13.88 4.41 -19.15
C PHE A 115 15.01 5.16 -18.42
N SER A 116 15.58 4.57 -17.35
CA SER A 116 16.74 5.16 -16.66
C SER A 116 17.94 5.35 -17.59
N SER A 117 18.21 4.40 -18.48
CA SER A 117 19.30 4.49 -19.46
C SER A 117 19.05 5.62 -20.47
N SER A 118 17.80 5.80 -20.91
CA SER A 118 17.41 6.91 -21.78
C SER A 118 17.55 8.28 -21.10
N LEU A 119 17.23 8.41 -19.81
CA LEU A 119 17.48 9.64 -19.06
C LEU A 119 18.99 9.93 -18.93
N LYS A 120 19.80 8.90 -18.67
CA LYS A 120 21.27 9.04 -18.57
C LYS A 120 21.90 9.51 -19.88
N SER A 121 21.43 9.01 -21.02
CA SER A 121 21.93 9.45 -22.33
C SER A 121 21.57 10.92 -22.62
N GLN A 122 20.52 11.44 -21.99
CA GLN A 122 20.12 12.86 -22.01
C GLN A 122 20.86 13.71 -20.95
N GLY A 123 21.83 13.14 -20.23
CA GLY A 123 22.59 13.84 -19.18
C GLY A 123 21.84 14.00 -17.85
N ILE A 124 20.79 13.20 -17.62
CA ILE A 124 20.02 13.21 -16.38
C ILE A 124 20.43 12.00 -15.54
N SER A 125 21.02 12.26 -14.37
CA SER A 125 21.34 11.20 -13.42
C SER A 125 20.05 10.53 -12.93
N SER A 126 20.05 9.20 -12.90
CA SER A 126 18.91 8.42 -12.41
C SER A 126 19.34 7.07 -11.85
N GLU A 127 18.58 6.57 -10.88
CA GLU A 127 18.72 5.24 -10.31
C GLU A 127 17.37 4.52 -10.30
N VAL A 128 17.40 3.18 -10.42
CA VAL A 128 16.20 2.36 -10.32
C VAL A 128 16.13 1.79 -8.91
N TYR A 129 15.07 2.13 -8.18
CA TYR A 129 14.81 1.66 -6.83
C TYR A 129 13.59 0.74 -6.81
N LEU A 130 13.70 -0.42 -6.14
CA LEU A 130 12.56 -1.32 -5.94
C LEU A 130 11.86 -1.00 -4.62
N LYS A 131 10.66 -0.43 -4.70
CA LYS A 131 9.75 -0.27 -3.58
C LYS A 131 8.79 -1.46 -3.53
N ARG A 132 9.00 -2.35 -2.54
CA ARG A 132 8.16 -3.55 -2.38
C ARG A 132 6.78 -3.23 -1.82
N GLY A 133 5.77 -3.84 -2.41
CA GLY A 133 4.40 -3.83 -1.90
C GLY A 133 4.28 -4.63 -0.58
N PRO A 134 3.29 -4.33 0.27
CA PRO A 134 3.01 -5.13 1.46
C PRO A 134 2.52 -6.53 1.08
N SER A 135 2.51 -7.45 2.05
CA SER A 135 1.84 -8.74 1.91
C SER A 135 0.85 -8.94 3.04
N LEU A 136 -0.36 -9.35 2.71
CA LEU A 136 -1.41 -9.71 3.66
C LEU A 136 -1.65 -11.21 3.61
N ARG A 137 -1.64 -11.87 4.77
CA ARG A 137 -2.06 -13.26 4.90
C ARG A 137 -3.53 -13.30 5.30
N ILE A 138 -4.32 -14.10 4.58
CA ILE A 138 -5.73 -14.32 4.88
C ILE A 138 -5.94 -15.81 5.11
N GLU A 139 -6.35 -16.15 6.32
CA GLU A 139 -6.81 -17.50 6.67
C GLU A 139 -8.30 -17.64 6.36
N TYR A 140 -8.71 -18.76 5.76
CA TYR A 140 -10.10 -19.02 5.35
C TYR A 140 -10.49 -20.49 5.53
N ASP A 141 -11.78 -20.75 5.76
CA ASP A 141 -12.34 -22.11 5.82
C ASP A 141 -12.29 -22.74 4.43
N LYS A 142 -11.85 -24.00 4.31
CA LYS A 142 -11.80 -24.78 3.07
C LYS A 142 -13.12 -24.75 2.28
N LYS A 143 -14.27 -24.62 2.93
CA LYS A 143 -15.59 -24.47 2.27
C LYS A 143 -15.67 -23.22 1.38
N LEU A 144 -14.88 -22.20 1.66
CA LEU A 144 -14.79 -20.97 0.88
C LEU A 144 -13.79 -21.06 -0.28
N THR A 145 -13.19 -22.23 -0.56
CA THR A 145 -12.16 -22.36 -1.62
C THR A 145 -12.65 -21.78 -2.97
N SER A 146 -13.89 -22.03 -3.37
CA SER A 146 -14.45 -21.46 -4.61
C SER A 146 -14.45 -19.92 -4.58
N ASN A 147 -14.93 -19.33 -3.49
CA ASN A 147 -14.91 -17.87 -3.30
C ASN A 147 -13.48 -17.31 -3.31
N MET A 148 -12.49 -18.08 -2.84
CA MET A 148 -11.09 -17.66 -2.89
C MET A 148 -10.52 -17.67 -4.31
N ASP A 149 -10.94 -18.62 -5.13
CA ASP A 149 -10.52 -18.73 -6.54
C ASP A 149 -11.11 -17.55 -7.34
N ASP A 150 -12.38 -17.22 -7.12
CA ASP A 150 -13.05 -16.06 -7.73
C ASP A 150 -12.38 -14.75 -7.27
N PHE A 151 -12.13 -14.61 -5.96
CA PHE A 151 -11.41 -13.46 -5.40
C PHE A 151 -10.01 -13.29 -5.99
N THR A 152 -9.26 -14.39 -6.14
CA THR A 152 -7.92 -14.37 -6.71
C THR A 152 -7.96 -13.95 -8.18
N SER A 153 -8.95 -14.44 -8.92
CA SER A 153 -9.17 -14.05 -10.32
C SER A 153 -9.49 -12.55 -10.42
N LYS A 154 -10.34 -12.03 -9.53
CA LYS A 154 -10.66 -10.60 -9.49
C LYS A 154 -9.43 -9.72 -9.21
N LEU A 155 -8.59 -10.12 -8.26
CA LEU A 155 -7.33 -9.42 -7.98
C LEU A 155 -6.34 -9.50 -9.15
N GLN A 156 -6.34 -10.62 -9.88
CA GLN A 156 -5.51 -10.78 -11.06
C GLN A 156 -5.97 -9.85 -12.20
N ASP A 157 -7.28 -9.69 -12.41
CA ASP A 157 -7.82 -8.74 -13.39
C ASP A 157 -7.45 -7.30 -13.04
N PHE A 158 -7.57 -6.92 -11.77
CA PHE A 158 -7.10 -5.61 -11.29
C PHE A 158 -5.60 -5.40 -11.59
N LYS A 159 -4.77 -6.39 -11.29
CA LYS A 159 -3.33 -6.30 -11.57
C LYS A 159 -3.04 -6.16 -13.08
N GLN A 160 -3.76 -6.89 -13.93
CA GLN A 160 -3.60 -6.77 -15.38
C GLN A 160 -3.92 -5.36 -15.88
N ILE A 161 -4.90 -4.66 -15.29
CA ILE A 161 -5.19 -3.26 -15.61
C ILE A 161 -3.98 -2.38 -15.28
N LEU A 162 -3.38 -2.53 -14.09
CA LEU A 162 -2.20 -1.76 -13.68
C LEU A 162 -0.97 -2.07 -14.55
N ASP A 163 -0.70 -3.35 -14.83
CA ASP A 163 0.38 -3.79 -15.72
C ASP A 163 0.22 -3.21 -17.14
N TYR A 164 -1.03 -3.13 -17.61
CA TYR A 164 -1.33 -2.55 -18.90
C TYR A 164 -1.12 -1.03 -18.90
N ILE A 165 -1.57 -0.29 -17.88
CA ILE A 165 -1.30 1.15 -17.73
C ILE A 165 0.22 1.41 -17.70
N ALA A 166 0.98 0.62 -16.96
CA ALA A 166 2.44 0.72 -16.93
C ALA A 166 3.05 0.55 -18.33
N THR A 167 2.60 -0.44 -19.08
CA THR A 167 3.02 -0.68 -20.47
C THR A 167 2.66 0.49 -21.39
N LEU A 168 1.44 1.02 -21.28
CA LEU A 168 1.00 2.17 -22.07
C LEU A 168 1.82 3.41 -21.72
N SER A 169 2.18 3.61 -20.46
CA SER A 169 3.01 4.73 -20.04
C SER A 169 4.40 4.67 -20.70
N TYR A 170 5.05 3.50 -20.72
CA TYR A 170 6.33 3.31 -21.40
C TYR A 170 6.20 3.56 -22.91
N LYS A 171 5.13 3.06 -23.54
CA LYS A 171 4.85 3.33 -24.97
C LYS A 171 4.60 4.81 -25.25
N ALA A 172 3.92 5.52 -24.35
CA ALA A 172 3.67 6.95 -24.48
C ALA A 172 4.98 7.75 -24.41
N TYR A 173 5.90 7.38 -23.50
CA TYR A 173 7.24 7.96 -23.44
C TYR A 173 8.03 7.76 -24.74
N ASP A 174 7.98 6.55 -25.30
CA ASP A 174 8.67 6.18 -26.54
C ASP A 174 8.00 6.73 -27.82
N GLY A 175 6.86 7.43 -27.71
CA GLY A 175 6.08 7.90 -28.86
C GLY A 175 5.45 6.76 -29.69
N LYS A 176 5.23 5.59 -29.07
CA LYS A 176 4.71 4.37 -29.72
C LYS A 176 3.29 4.00 -29.32
N LEU A 177 2.66 4.78 -28.46
CA LEU A 177 1.29 4.53 -28.01
C LEU A 177 0.31 4.66 -29.19
N LYS A 178 -0.53 3.65 -29.38
CA LYS A 178 -1.59 3.67 -30.39
C LYS A 178 -2.95 3.88 -29.73
N ARG A 179 -3.83 4.64 -30.38
CA ARG A 179 -5.20 4.90 -29.90
C ARG A 179 -6.00 3.63 -29.58
N GLN A 180 -5.84 2.58 -30.38
CA GLN A 180 -6.51 1.29 -30.16
C GLN A 180 -6.13 0.63 -28.82
N GLU A 181 -4.95 0.94 -28.29
CA GLU A 181 -4.49 0.39 -27.02
C GLU A 181 -5.21 1.03 -25.82
N LEU A 182 -5.66 2.29 -25.94
CA LEU A 182 -6.50 2.95 -24.94
C LEU A 182 -7.92 2.36 -24.93
N GLU A 183 -8.46 2.01 -26.10
CA GLU A 183 -9.73 1.28 -26.20
C GLU A 183 -9.64 -0.12 -25.59
N GLU A 184 -8.49 -0.79 -25.72
CA GLU A 184 -8.25 -2.07 -25.04
C GLU A 184 -8.21 -1.91 -23.52
N LEU A 185 -7.61 -0.83 -23.00
CA LEU A 185 -7.62 -0.54 -21.56
C LEU A 185 -9.04 -0.37 -21.04
N LYS A 186 -9.89 0.37 -21.76
CA LYS A 186 -11.32 0.51 -21.45
C LYS A 186 -12.03 -0.84 -21.39
N ARG A 187 -11.82 -1.70 -22.40
CA ARG A 187 -12.42 -3.05 -22.42
C ARG A 187 -12.01 -3.89 -21.21
N LYS A 188 -10.74 -3.82 -20.79
CA LYS A 188 -10.27 -4.50 -19.57
C LYS A 188 -10.98 -3.98 -18.32
N ILE A 189 -11.16 -2.66 -18.22
CA ILE A 189 -11.87 -2.00 -17.12
C ILE A 189 -13.35 -2.39 -17.09
N ASP A 190 -14.02 -2.37 -18.25
CA ASP A 190 -15.43 -2.75 -18.35
C ASP A 190 -15.63 -4.22 -17.96
N SER A 191 -14.73 -5.09 -18.41
CA SER A 191 -14.70 -6.50 -17.99
C SER A 191 -14.54 -6.64 -16.48
N PHE A 192 -13.62 -5.87 -15.86
CA PHE A 192 -13.42 -5.89 -14.42
C PHE A 192 -14.66 -5.41 -13.65
N LYS A 193 -15.40 -4.42 -14.15
CA LYS A 193 -16.61 -3.92 -13.46
C LYS A 193 -17.80 -4.87 -13.55
N SER A 194 -17.77 -5.84 -14.46
CA SER A 194 -18.79 -6.87 -14.52
C SER A 194 -18.63 -7.85 -13.35
N GLY A 195 -19.72 -8.12 -12.63
CA GLY A 195 -19.76 -9.03 -11.48
C GLY A 195 -19.81 -8.32 -10.13
N ASN A 196 -20.81 -8.67 -9.33
CA ASN A 196 -20.92 -8.26 -7.93
C ASN A 196 -20.86 -9.55 -7.10
N GLU A 197 -19.76 -9.74 -6.38
CA GLU A 197 -19.44 -11.02 -5.76
C GLU A 197 -19.31 -10.82 -4.25
N ASP A 198 -20.08 -11.60 -3.48
CA ASP A 198 -19.90 -11.73 -2.05
C ASP A 198 -18.95 -12.89 -1.78
N PHE A 199 -17.78 -12.57 -1.24
CA PHE A 199 -16.71 -13.53 -0.99
C PHE A 199 -16.77 -14.15 0.41
N GLY A 200 -17.80 -13.84 1.22
CA GLY A 200 -18.04 -14.46 2.51
C GLY A 200 -17.08 -14.05 3.64
N LYS A 201 -16.08 -13.21 3.35
CA LYS A 201 -15.16 -12.60 4.33
C LYS A 201 -15.08 -11.09 4.15
N LYS A 202 -15.16 -10.38 5.28
CA LYS A 202 -15.17 -8.91 5.32
C LYS A 202 -13.91 -8.30 4.69
N GLU A 203 -12.73 -8.87 4.96
CA GLU A 203 -11.47 -8.39 4.43
C GLU A 203 -11.40 -8.54 2.90
N MET A 204 -11.95 -9.63 2.36
CA MET A 204 -11.99 -9.90 0.92
C MET A 204 -12.95 -8.95 0.22
N THR A 205 -14.17 -8.79 0.75
CA THR A 205 -15.15 -7.84 0.22
C THR A 205 -14.60 -6.41 0.27
N ALA A 206 -13.92 -6.03 1.36
CA ALA A 206 -13.28 -4.71 1.47
C ALA A 206 -12.13 -4.52 0.47
N LEU A 207 -11.33 -5.55 0.20
CA LEU A 207 -10.29 -5.54 -0.82
C LEU A 207 -10.86 -5.36 -2.23
N VAL A 208 -11.89 -6.13 -2.58
CA VAL A 208 -12.52 -6.00 -3.90
C VAL A 208 -13.18 -4.64 -4.07
N GLN A 209 -13.91 -4.16 -3.06
CA GLN A 209 -14.48 -2.81 -3.09
C GLN A 209 -13.38 -1.76 -3.32
N LYS A 210 -12.24 -1.89 -2.62
CA LYS A 210 -11.13 -0.97 -2.81
C LYS A 210 -10.57 -1.01 -4.23
N THR A 211 -10.42 -2.20 -4.82
CA THR A 211 -9.97 -2.31 -6.21
C THR A 211 -10.98 -1.71 -7.20
N THR A 212 -12.28 -1.85 -6.94
CA THR A 212 -13.35 -1.20 -7.72
C THR A 212 -13.26 0.31 -7.64
N ASP A 213 -13.12 0.88 -6.44
CA ASP A 213 -12.98 2.34 -6.25
C ASP A 213 -11.78 2.90 -7.04
N ILE A 214 -10.66 2.16 -7.06
CA ILE A 214 -9.46 2.53 -7.82
C ILE A 214 -9.74 2.45 -9.32
N VAL A 215 -10.37 1.38 -9.80
CA VAL A 215 -10.71 1.22 -11.22
C VAL A 215 -11.71 2.27 -11.71
N ASP A 216 -12.64 2.72 -10.85
CA ASP A 216 -13.54 3.82 -11.16
C ASP A 216 -12.78 5.14 -11.36
N LYS A 217 -11.78 5.43 -10.52
CA LYS A 217 -10.90 6.60 -10.70
C LYS A 217 -10.10 6.52 -12.00
N ILE A 218 -9.52 5.35 -12.31
CA ILE A 218 -8.81 5.11 -13.58
C ILE A 218 -9.74 5.39 -14.77
N THR A 219 -11.01 4.99 -14.69
CA THR A 219 -12.00 5.25 -15.75
C THR A 219 -12.13 6.74 -16.03
N THR A 220 -12.20 7.57 -14.99
CA THR A 220 -12.28 9.04 -15.13
C THR A 220 -10.98 9.63 -15.70
N ASP A 221 -9.83 9.06 -15.35
CA ASP A 221 -8.54 9.52 -15.88
C ASP A 221 -8.35 9.18 -17.36
N ILE A 222 -8.90 8.06 -17.83
CA ILE A 222 -8.79 7.63 -19.23
C ILE A 222 -9.35 8.67 -20.18
N GLU A 223 -10.47 9.31 -19.85
CA GLU A 223 -11.03 10.37 -20.70
C GLU A 223 -10.03 11.50 -20.94
N LYS A 224 -9.28 11.89 -19.90
CA LYS A 224 -8.23 12.92 -20.00
C LYS A 224 -7.03 12.42 -20.81
N ILE A 225 -6.64 11.17 -20.60
CA ILE A 225 -5.53 10.51 -21.31
C ILE A 225 -5.84 10.45 -22.81
N GLU A 226 -7.07 10.14 -23.20
CA GLU A 226 -7.49 10.10 -24.60
C GLU A 226 -7.50 11.47 -25.26
N ILE A 227 -8.00 12.49 -24.55
CA ILE A 227 -7.95 13.88 -25.04
C ILE A 227 -6.50 14.29 -25.29
N SER A 228 -5.62 14.05 -24.31
CA SER A 228 -4.18 14.34 -24.45
C SER A 228 -3.54 13.58 -25.62
N ALA A 229 -3.82 12.27 -25.74
CA ALA A 229 -3.29 11.44 -26.83
C ALA A 229 -3.79 11.90 -28.20
N ALA A 230 -5.04 12.33 -28.31
CA ALA A 230 -5.63 12.84 -29.56
C ALA A 230 -5.10 14.24 -29.94
N LEU A 231 -4.72 15.05 -28.95
CA LEU A 231 -4.13 16.38 -29.16
C LEU A 231 -2.61 16.32 -29.39
N GLU A 232 -1.97 15.17 -29.18
CA GLU A 232 -0.51 15.00 -29.24
C GLU A 232 0.25 16.03 -28.38
N ASP A 233 -0.33 16.41 -27.23
CA ASP A 233 0.13 17.51 -26.39
C ASP A 233 1.33 17.17 -25.49
N GLY A 234 1.82 15.93 -25.56
CA GLY A 234 2.94 15.41 -24.78
C GLY A 234 2.59 15.04 -23.32
N ASN A 235 1.34 15.21 -22.88
CA ASN A 235 0.93 14.93 -21.49
C ASN A 235 0.52 13.48 -21.25
N THR A 236 0.43 12.66 -22.30
CA THR A 236 -0.11 11.30 -22.18
C THR A 236 0.73 10.44 -21.23
N PHE A 237 2.06 10.56 -21.30
CA PHE A 237 2.97 9.88 -20.37
C PHE A 237 2.73 10.29 -18.92
N SER A 238 2.65 11.60 -18.66
CA SER A 238 2.50 12.13 -17.29
C SER A 238 1.16 11.76 -16.66
N LEU A 239 0.08 11.75 -17.46
CA LEU A 239 -1.24 11.33 -17.01
C LEU A 239 -1.31 9.82 -16.69
N LEU A 240 -0.73 8.98 -17.55
CA LEU A 240 -0.65 7.53 -17.30
C LEU A 240 0.19 7.21 -16.06
N GLN A 241 1.33 7.88 -15.89
CA GLN A 241 2.21 7.73 -14.73
C GLN A 241 1.53 8.16 -13.43
N LYS A 242 0.82 9.30 -13.46
CA LYS A 242 0.05 9.77 -12.31
C LYS A 242 -1.04 8.78 -11.91
N SER A 243 -1.85 8.33 -12.86
CA SER A 243 -2.95 7.39 -12.59
C SER A 243 -2.42 6.06 -12.06
N LEU A 244 -1.31 5.54 -12.62
CA LEU A 244 -0.64 4.34 -12.13
C LEU A 244 -0.14 4.50 -10.69
N TRP A 245 0.55 5.61 -10.41
CA TRP A 245 1.15 5.87 -9.09
C TRP A 245 0.09 5.98 -8.01
N GLU A 246 -0.93 6.81 -8.23
CA GLU A 246 -2.03 7.01 -7.28
C GLU A 246 -2.76 5.68 -7.02
N SER A 247 -3.04 4.90 -8.06
CA SER A 247 -3.67 3.58 -7.94
C SER A 247 -2.85 2.58 -7.13
N CYS A 248 -1.54 2.50 -7.40
CA CYS A 248 -0.65 1.57 -6.70
C CYS A 248 -0.43 1.97 -5.23
N GLU A 249 -0.22 3.26 -4.96
CA GLU A 249 -0.06 3.76 -3.58
C GLU A 249 -1.34 3.58 -2.77
N GLU A 250 -2.51 3.88 -3.37
CA GLU A 250 -3.80 3.72 -2.70
C GLU A 250 -4.07 2.25 -2.33
N TYR A 251 -3.80 1.31 -3.25
CA TYR A 251 -3.91 -0.12 -2.99
C TYR A 251 -2.91 -0.61 -1.92
N ASN A 252 -1.64 -0.23 -2.05
CA ASN A 252 -0.60 -0.62 -1.11
C ASN A 252 -0.82 -0.03 0.30
N ALA A 253 -1.30 1.22 0.41
CA ALA A 253 -1.66 1.83 1.69
C ALA A 253 -2.85 1.13 2.34
N PHE A 254 -3.85 0.76 1.54
CA PHE A 254 -5.01 0.01 2.03
C PHE A 254 -4.60 -1.38 2.56
N LEU A 255 -3.79 -2.12 1.81
CA LEU A 255 -3.26 -3.41 2.26
C LEU A 255 -2.47 -3.30 3.57
N LYS A 256 -1.63 -2.27 3.72
CA LYS A 256 -0.92 -2.00 4.98
C LYS A 256 -1.89 -1.78 6.15
N THR A 257 -2.98 -1.07 5.89
CA THR A 257 -3.99 -0.77 6.92
C THR A 257 -4.64 -2.07 7.42
N ILE A 258 -5.02 -2.97 6.51
CA ILE A 258 -5.58 -4.27 6.89
C ILE A 258 -4.53 -5.13 7.62
N ALA A 259 -3.29 -5.15 7.14
CA ALA A 259 -2.22 -5.93 7.75
C ALA A 259 -1.92 -5.50 9.20
N VAL A 260 -2.01 -4.20 9.50
CA VAL A 260 -1.84 -3.67 10.87
C VAL A 260 -3.04 -3.97 11.76
N GLN A 261 -4.27 -3.99 11.21
CA GLN A 261 -5.48 -4.31 11.98
C GLN A 261 -5.57 -5.79 12.40
N ASN A 262 -4.85 -6.68 11.72
CA ASN A 262 -4.85 -8.12 11.95
C ASN A 262 -3.64 -8.62 12.77
N GLN A 263 -2.85 -7.71 13.36
CA GLN A 263 -1.77 -8.00 14.32
C GLN A 263 -2.22 -7.70 15.75
#